data_AF-A0A7S0Q5Y2-F1
#
_entry.id   AF-A0A7S0Q5Y2-F1
#
_cell.length_a   1.000
_cell.length_b   1.000
_cell.length_c   1.000
_cell.angle_alpha   90.00
_cell.angle_beta   90.00
_cell.angle_gamma   90.00
#
_symmetry.space_group_name_H-M   'P 1'
#
loop_
_entity.id
_entity.type
_entity.pdbx_description
1 polymer ?
#
loop_
_entity_poly.entity_id
_entity_poly.type
_entity_poly.pdbx_seq_one_letter_code
_entity_poly.pdbx_strand_id
1 'polypeptide(L)'
;LDSVGTMEPDRRDRDQLLSGCIPGVATPLSRVVYGTLFLHNLPSDEAAFELLDGIWQSGCNAFDCAAIYGGGVCESRVGGWLRSRRIPRDEIVIVSKGGCEGQEKLWCATIADHDHMRREIVNSLHRLGIEYIDCYLLHRDDP
;
A
#
# COMPACT_ATOMS: atom_id res chain seq x y z
N LEU A 1 26.32 -2.48 25.91
CA LEU A 1 25.54 -3.38 25.02
C LEU A 1 24.10 -3.04 25.33
N ASP A 2 23.67 -1.88 24.83
CA ASP A 2 22.42 -1.28 25.28
C ASP A 2 21.37 -1.61 24.23
N SER A 3 20.34 -2.30 24.69
CA SER A 3 19.17 -2.69 23.92
C SER A 3 18.53 -1.46 23.30
N VAL A 4 18.58 -1.37 21.96
CA VAL A 4 17.69 -0.50 21.19
C VAL A 4 16.28 -1.03 21.43
N GLY A 5 15.59 -0.44 22.41
CA GLY A 5 14.18 -0.68 22.64
C GLY A 5 13.43 -0.23 21.40
N THR A 6 12.75 -1.16 20.73
CA THR A 6 11.73 -0.82 19.74
C THR A 6 10.68 -0.01 20.46
N MET A 7 10.64 1.31 20.21
CA MET A 7 9.53 2.14 20.68
C MET A 7 8.29 1.65 19.95
N GLU A 8 7.49 0.84 20.63
CA GLU A 8 6.09 0.65 20.26
C GLU A 8 5.45 2.05 20.27
N PRO A 9 4.90 2.53 19.15
CA PRO A 9 4.24 3.83 19.12
C PRO A 9 3.11 3.86 20.16
N ASP A 10 2.92 5.01 20.80
CA ASP A 10 1.87 5.18 21.80
C ASP A 10 0.50 4.93 21.13
N ARG A 11 -0.10 3.77 21.40
CA ARG A 11 -1.39 3.34 20.83
C ARG A 11 -2.51 4.38 21.05
N ARG A 12 -2.37 5.29 22.03
CA ARG A 12 -3.34 6.34 22.34
C ARG A 12 -3.51 7.41 21.26
N ASP A 13 -2.50 7.66 20.42
CA ASP A 13 -2.63 8.58 19.28
C ASP A 13 -3.26 7.90 18.06
N ARG A 14 -3.06 6.58 17.91
CA ARG A 14 -3.62 5.80 16.80
C ARG A 14 -5.14 5.79 16.81
N ASP A 15 -5.76 5.56 17.96
CA ASP A 15 -7.23 5.48 18.07
C ASP A 15 -7.94 6.80 17.73
N GLN A 16 -7.24 7.94 17.84
CA GLN A 16 -7.79 9.25 17.45
C GLN A 16 -7.81 9.44 15.92
N LEU A 17 -6.86 8.81 15.21
CA LEU A 17 -6.77 8.87 13.75
C LEU A 17 -7.66 7.83 13.07
N LEU A 18 -7.88 6.66 13.70
CA LEU A 18 -8.70 5.55 13.21
C LEU A 18 -10.21 5.83 13.29
N SER A 19 -10.68 6.82 12.52
CA SER A 19 -12.10 7.19 12.45
C SER A 19 -12.68 7.14 11.03
N GLY A 20 -11.88 6.73 10.04
CA GLY A 20 -12.36 6.45 8.69
C GLY A 20 -12.97 5.06 8.59
N CYS A 21 -14.06 4.93 7.83
CA CYS A 21 -14.68 3.66 7.49
C CYS A 21 -15.03 3.65 5.99
N ILE A 22 -14.71 2.56 5.30
CA ILE A 22 -15.14 2.31 3.92
C ILE A 22 -16.11 1.13 3.96
N PRO A 23 -17.35 1.24 3.42
CA PRO A 23 -18.26 0.11 3.35
C PRO A 23 -17.62 -1.08 2.63
N GLY A 24 -17.64 -2.25 3.27
CA GLY A 24 -17.02 -3.48 2.75
C GLY A 24 -15.55 -3.69 3.16
N VAL A 25 -14.89 -2.70 3.76
CA VAL A 25 -13.56 -2.87 4.37
C VAL A 25 -13.73 -3.08 5.88
N ALA A 26 -13.19 -4.18 6.39
CA ALA A 26 -13.38 -4.58 7.79
C ALA A 26 -12.55 -3.73 8.77
N THR A 27 -11.35 -3.33 8.36
CA THR A 27 -10.41 -2.58 9.19
C THR A 27 -10.72 -1.08 9.11
N PRO A 28 -11.00 -0.40 10.23
CA PRO A 28 -11.06 1.06 10.26
C PRO A 28 -9.75 1.68 9.79
N LEU A 29 -9.81 2.81 9.11
CA LEU A 29 -8.63 3.46 8.57
C LEU A 29 -8.38 4.84 9.16
N SER A 30 -7.12 5.27 9.11
CA SER A 30 -6.71 6.62 9.42
C SER A 30 -7.36 7.62 8.46
N ARG A 31 -7.77 8.79 8.97
CA ARG A 31 -8.31 9.88 8.12
C ARG A 31 -7.30 10.42 7.10
N VAL A 32 -6.02 10.15 7.32
CA VAL A 32 -4.93 10.43 6.39
C VAL A 32 -4.51 9.10 5.76
N VAL A 33 -4.38 9.07 4.43
CA VAL A 33 -3.90 7.93 3.67
C VAL A 33 -2.55 8.31 3.06
N TYR A 34 -1.54 7.45 3.23
CA TYR A 34 -0.22 7.70 2.67
C TYR A 34 -0.13 7.22 1.21
N GLY A 35 0.09 8.16 0.30
CA GLY A 35 0.38 7.87 -1.11
C GLY A 35 1.80 7.35 -1.30
N THR A 36 1.93 6.15 -1.85
CA THR A 36 3.22 5.43 -1.94
C THR A 36 4.01 5.70 -3.22
N LEU A 37 3.49 6.56 -4.13
CA LEU A 37 4.11 6.80 -5.44
C LEU A 37 5.60 7.11 -5.30
N PHE A 38 6.02 7.97 -4.37
CA PHE A 38 7.42 8.39 -4.26
C PHE A 38 8.36 7.40 -3.60
N LEU A 39 7.87 6.25 -3.13
CA LEU A 39 8.75 5.23 -2.56
C LEU A 39 9.83 4.82 -3.54
N HIS A 40 9.58 4.75 -4.85
CA HIS A 40 10.60 4.38 -5.85
C HIS A 40 11.82 5.32 -5.93
N ASN A 41 11.70 6.57 -5.46
CA ASN A 41 12.79 7.52 -5.46
C ASN A 41 13.76 7.34 -4.27
N LEU A 42 13.39 6.51 -3.29
CA LEU A 42 14.23 6.28 -2.12
C LEU A 42 15.44 5.41 -2.48
N PRO A 43 16.62 5.70 -1.90
CA PRO A 43 17.89 5.11 -2.34
C PRO A 43 18.01 3.61 -2.03
N SER A 44 17.18 3.08 -1.13
CA SER A 44 17.19 1.67 -0.73
C SER A 44 15.83 1.24 -0.19
N ASP A 45 15.64 -0.06 -0.03
CA ASP A 45 14.45 -0.60 0.63
C ASP A 45 14.43 -0.25 2.12
N GLU A 46 15.57 -0.25 2.80
CA GLU A 46 15.63 0.16 4.21
C GLU A 46 15.22 1.62 4.40
N ALA A 47 15.65 2.54 3.52
CA ALA A 47 15.20 3.93 3.57
C ALA A 47 13.67 4.07 3.35
N ALA A 48 13.09 3.20 2.52
CA ALA A 48 11.63 3.12 2.38
C ALA A 48 10.98 2.56 3.64
N PHE A 49 11.57 1.56 4.27
CA PHE A 49 11.04 0.94 5.48
C PHE A 49 11.08 1.91 6.67
N GLU A 50 12.17 2.66 6.84
CA GLU A 50 12.27 3.71 7.87
C GLU A 50 11.20 4.80 7.70
N LEU A 51 10.91 5.21 6.46
CA LEU A 51 9.83 6.15 6.19
C LEU A 51 8.46 5.55 6.55
N LEU A 52 8.21 4.31 6.13
CA LEU A 52 6.97 3.59 6.43
C LEU A 52 6.81 3.32 7.93
N ASP A 53 7.90 3.06 8.66
CA ASP A 53 7.93 2.95 10.11
C ASP A 53 7.45 4.26 10.75
N GLY A 54 7.97 5.41 10.31
CA GLY A 54 7.54 6.71 10.81
C GLY A 54 6.06 7.01 10.51
N ILE A 55 5.58 6.65 9.32
CA ILE A 55 4.17 6.80 8.93
C ILE A 55 3.28 5.94 9.83
N TRP A 56 3.62 4.66 10.00
CA TRP A 56 2.89 3.74 10.86
C TRP A 56 2.88 4.18 12.32
N GLN A 57 4.03 4.61 12.84
CA GLN A 57 4.18 5.10 14.21
C GLN A 57 3.41 6.40 14.46
N SER A 58 3.13 7.19 13.43
CA SER A 58 2.25 8.37 13.53
C SER A 58 0.77 8.01 13.69
N GLY A 59 0.41 6.72 13.60
CA GLY A 59 -0.97 6.22 13.67
C GLY A 59 -1.67 6.11 12.31
N CYS A 60 -0.96 6.38 11.20
CA CYS A 60 -1.48 6.14 9.85
C CYS A 60 -1.46 4.64 9.54
N ASN A 61 -2.59 4.06 9.16
CA ASN A 61 -2.68 2.65 8.80
C ASN A 61 -3.14 2.39 7.35
N ALA A 62 -3.37 3.44 6.57
CA ALA A 62 -3.85 3.31 5.20
C ALA A 62 -2.79 3.71 4.19
N PHE A 63 -2.53 2.84 3.21
CA PHE A 63 -1.52 3.01 2.19
C PHE A 63 -2.14 2.91 0.79
N ASP A 64 -1.94 3.96 0.01
CA ASP A 64 -2.40 4.06 -1.37
C ASP A 64 -1.30 3.66 -2.34
N CYS A 65 -1.52 2.55 -3.03
CA CYS A 65 -0.62 1.90 -3.97
C CYS A 65 -1.19 1.94 -5.40
N ALA A 66 -0.39 1.52 -6.36
CA ALA A 66 -0.86 1.14 -7.70
C ALA A 66 0.15 0.20 -8.34
N ALA A 67 -0.31 -0.68 -9.23
CA ALA A 67 0.54 -1.62 -9.96
C ALA A 67 1.67 -0.91 -10.73
N ILE A 68 1.41 0.29 -11.23
CA ILE A 68 2.36 1.07 -12.04
C ILE A 68 3.30 1.97 -11.23
N TYR A 69 3.07 2.18 -9.93
CA TYR A 69 3.89 3.11 -9.14
C TYR A 69 5.34 2.61 -9.07
N GLY A 70 6.26 3.42 -9.62
CA GLY A 70 7.67 3.04 -9.75
C GLY A 70 7.89 1.76 -10.58
N GLY A 71 7.01 1.46 -11.54
CA GLY A 71 7.06 0.19 -12.29
C GLY A 71 6.82 -1.05 -11.40
N GLY A 72 6.06 -0.90 -10.32
CA GLY A 72 5.76 -1.95 -9.35
C GLY A 72 6.71 -1.97 -8.13
N VAL A 73 7.79 -1.19 -8.14
CA VAL A 73 8.73 -1.11 -7.01
C VAL A 73 8.04 -0.65 -5.73
N CYS A 74 7.06 0.26 -5.81
CA CYS A 74 6.38 0.76 -4.61
C CYS A 74 5.57 -0.33 -3.90
N GLU A 75 4.84 -1.17 -4.63
CA GLU A 75 4.12 -2.32 -4.03
C GLU A 75 5.10 -3.33 -3.43
N SER A 76 6.22 -3.61 -4.10
CA SER A 76 7.26 -4.49 -3.57
C SER A 76 7.87 -3.93 -2.28
N ARG A 77 8.07 -2.62 -2.16
CA ARG A 77 8.58 -1.95 -0.96
C ARG A 77 7.57 -1.99 0.18
N VAL A 78 6.29 -1.69 -0.07
CA VAL A 78 5.24 -1.82 0.95
C VAL A 78 5.15 -3.26 1.44
N GLY A 79 5.12 -4.24 0.53
CA GLY A 79 5.10 -5.66 0.88
C GLY A 79 6.33 -6.12 1.66
N GLY A 80 7.51 -5.67 1.23
CA GLY A 80 8.78 -5.93 1.92
C GLY A 80 8.77 -5.38 3.35
N TRP A 81 8.27 -4.16 3.54
CA TRP A 81 8.13 -3.52 4.84
C TRP A 81 7.21 -4.32 5.76
N LEU A 82 5.99 -4.66 5.30
CA LEU A 82 5.02 -5.46 6.06
C LEU A 82 5.65 -6.75 6.59
N ARG A 83 6.39 -7.47 5.74
CA ARG A 83 7.07 -8.72 6.12
C ARG A 83 8.27 -8.49 7.04
N SER A 84 9.12 -7.52 6.72
CA SER A 84 10.36 -7.22 7.46
C SER A 84 10.07 -6.79 8.89
N ARG A 85 9.04 -5.94 9.06
CA ARG A 85 8.63 -5.38 10.34
C ARG A 85 7.54 -6.19 11.04
N ARG A 86 7.06 -7.27 10.40
CA ARG A 86 5.98 -8.14 10.91
C ARG A 86 4.72 -7.35 11.26
N ILE A 87 4.38 -6.38 10.42
CA ILE A 87 3.16 -5.58 10.59
C ILE A 87 1.95 -6.50 10.41
N PRO A 88 1.02 -6.56 11.38
CA PRO A 88 -0.18 -7.38 11.25
C PRO A 88 -1.02 -6.92 10.06
N ARG A 89 -1.34 -7.84 9.14
CA ARG A 89 -2.07 -7.51 7.91
C ARG A 89 -3.47 -6.94 8.21
N ASP A 90 -4.12 -7.43 9.25
CA ASP A 90 -5.45 -7.01 9.71
C ASP A 90 -5.46 -5.62 10.37
N GLU A 91 -4.31 -5.04 10.68
CA GLU A 91 -4.19 -3.67 11.20
C GLU A 91 -3.95 -2.62 10.11
N ILE A 92 -3.73 -3.03 8.85
CA ILE A 92 -3.38 -2.16 7.72
C ILE A 92 -4.51 -2.18 6.68
N VAL A 93 -4.74 -1.03 6.05
CA VAL A 93 -5.63 -0.89 4.88
C VAL A 93 -4.78 -0.60 3.64
N ILE A 94 -4.86 -1.48 2.65
CA ILE A 94 -4.21 -1.31 1.35
C ILE A 94 -5.27 -0.96 0.31
N VAL A 95 -5.11 0.22 -0.29
CA VAL A 95 -5.76 0.58 -1.54
C VAL A 95 -4.75 0.33 -2.65
N SER A 96 -5.11 -0.43 -3.69
CA SER A 96 -4.27 -0.52 -4.89
C SER A 96 -5.11 -0.29 -6.14
N LYS A 97 -4.42 0.00 -7.24
CA LYS A 97 -5.03 0.40 -8.51
C LYS A 97 -4.37 -0.32 -9.67
N GLY A 98 -5.18 -0.72 -10.64
CA GLY A 98 -4.73 -1.34 -11.89
C GLY A 98 -5.51 -0.87 -13.11
N GLY A 99 -5.30 -1.56 -14.22
CA GLY A 99 -5.91 -1.29 -15.52
C GLY A 99 -5.03 -0.46 -16.45
N CYS A 100 -3.99 0.22 -15.97
CA CYS A 100 -3.12 1.04 -16.82
C CYS A 100 -2.00 0.21 -17.45
N GLU A 101 -1.97 0.12 -18.78
CA GLU A 101 -0.90 -0.57 -19.51
C GLU A 101 0.37 0.28 -19.68
N GLY A 102 1.32 0.14 -18.76
CA GLY A 102 2.71 0.58 -18.95
C GLY A 102 2.92 2.09 -19.15
N GLN A 103 4.18 2.50 -19.35
CA GLN A 103 4.54 3.90 -19.59
C GLN A 103 4.32 4.34 -21.06
N GLU A 104 4.10 3.38 -21.97
CA GLU A 104 4.09 3.61 -23.42
C GLU A 104 2.69 3.67 -24.04
N LYS A 105 1.68 3.09 -23.40
CA LYS A 105 0.29 3.25 -23.85
C LYS A 105 -0.33 4.40 -23.06
N LEU A 106 -1.23 5.14 -23.73
CA LEU A 106 -2.02 6.20 -23.11
C LEU A 106 -2.51 5.71 -21.75
N TRP A 107 -2.41 6.59 -20.76
CA TRP A 107 -2.84 6.45 -19.37
C TRP A 107 -4.35 6.14 -19.23
N CYS A 108 -4.83 5.08 -19.86
CA CYS A 108 -6.21 4.62 -19.95
C CYS A 108 -6.27 3.21 -19.38
N ALA A 109 -7.38 2.89 -18.72
CA ALA A 109 -7.62 1.54 -18.26
C ALA A 109 -8.07 0.66 -19.44
N THR A 110 -7.52 -0.54 -19.62
CA THR A 110 -8.06 -1.54 -20.58
C THR A 110 -8.88 -2.58 -19.81
N ILE A 111 -10.13 -2.28 -19.46
CA ILE A 111 -10.96 -3.18 -18.64
C ILE A 111 -11.58 -4.28 -19.49
N ALA A 112 -11.77 -4.03 -20.79
CA ALA A 112 -12.31 -5.01 -21.73
C ALA A 112 -11.52 -6.34 -21.74
N ASP A 113 -10.21 -6.32 -21.43
CA ASP A 113 -9.43 -7.53 -21.21
C ASP A 113 -9.48 -7.97 -19.74
N HIS A 114 -10.54 -8.73 -19.41
CA HIS A 114 -10.73 -9.28 -18.06
C HIS A 114 -9.57 -10.19 -17.60
N ASP A 115 -8.91 -10.89 -18.51
CA ASP A 115 -7.79 -11.75 -18.15
C ASP A 115 -6.54 -10.93 -17.83
N HIS A 116 -6.35 -9.80 -18.52
CA HIS A 116 -5.32 -8.82 -18.16
C HIS A 116 -5.57 -8.26 -16.76
N MET A 117 -6.79 -7.78 -16.48
CA MET A 117 -7.14 -7.27 -15.15
C MET A 117 -6.90 -8.30 -14.05
N ARG A 118 -7.28 -9.57 -14.28
CA ARG A 118 -7.01 -10.65 -13.33
C ARG A 118 -5.51 -10.85 -13.11
N ARG A 119 -4.70 -10.87 -14.17
CA ARG A 119 -3.24 -11.00 -14.06
C ARG A 119 -2.62 -9.83 -13.30
N GLU A 120 -3.07 -8.60 -13.55
CA GLU A 120 -2.58 -7.42 -12.84
C GLU A 120 -2.86 -7.48 -11.33
N ILE A 121 -4.08 -7.84 -10.94
CA ILE A 121 -4.45 -8.02 -9.52
C ILE A 121 -3.54 -9.07 -8.86
N VAL A 122 -3.36 -10.22 -9.52
CA VAL A 122 -2.47 -11.30 -9.01
C VAL A 122 -1.04 -10.82 -8.88
N ASN A 123 -0.54 -10.04 -9.84
CA ASN A 123 0.81 -9.47 -9.80
C ASN A 123 0.96 -8.45 -8.65
N SER A 124 -0.05 -7.62 -8.40
CA SER A 124 -0.07 -6.70 -7.25
C SER A 124 -0.05 -7.47 -5.93
N LEU A 125 -0.90 -8.48 -5.78
CA LEU A 125 -0.91 -9.36 -4.59
C LEU A 125 0.45 -10.03 -4.37
N HIS A 126 1.10 -10.50 -5.45
CA HIS A 126 2.42 -11.09 -5.39
C HIS A 126 3.52 -10.10 -4.96
N ARG A 127 3.54 -8.88 -5.53
CA ARG A 127 4.51 -7.83 -5.14
C ARG A 127 4.34 -7.42 -3.68
N LEU A 128 3.09 -7.18 -3.26
CA LEU A 128 2.75 -6.88 -1.88
C LEU A 128 3.01 -8.09 -0.96
N GLY A 129 2.93 -9.31 -1.49
CA GLY A 129 3.02 -10.55 -0.72
C GLY A 129 1.91 -10.65 0.33
N ILE A 130 0.68 -10.31 -0.06
CA ILE A 130 -0.54 -10.37 0.76
C ILE A 130 -1.63 -11.14 0.02
N GLU A 131 -2.60 -11.68 0.77
CA GLU A 131 -3.68 -12.51 0.19
C GLU A 131 -4.87 -11.70 -0.33
N TYR A 132 -5.03 -10.47 0.14
CA TYR A 132 -6.13 -9.59 -0.26
C TYR A 132 -5.71 -8.11 -0.24
N ILE A 133 -6.36 -7.32 -1.08
CA ILE A 133 -6.29 -5.85 -1.11
C ILE A 133 -7.66 -5.35 -0.63
N ASP A 134 -7.68 -4.43 0.34
CA ASP A 134 -8.93 -3.97 0.96
C ASP A 134 -9.82 -3.23 -0.03
N CYS A 135 -9.22 -2.42 -0.89
CA CYS A 135 -9.92 -1.72 -1.96
C CYS A 135 -9.07 -1.76 -3.24
N TYR A 136 -9.58 -2.41 -4.28
CA TYR A 136 -8.95 -2.40 -5.59
C TYR A 136 -9.71 -1.48 -6.53
N LEU A 137 -9.02 -0.50 -7.10
CA LEU A 137 -9.60 0.52 -7.96
C LEU A 137 -9.14 0.35 -9.40
N LEU A 138 -9.99 0.79 -10.32
CA LEU A 138 -9.54 1.17 -11.65
C LEU A 138 -8.76 2.47 -11.51
N HIS A 139 -7.55 2.51 -12.04
CA HIS A 139 -6.69 3.67 -11.89
C HIS A 139 -7.18 4.88 -12.73
N ARG A 140 -7.97 4.58 -13.77
CA ARG A 140 -8.54 5.50 -14.75
C ARG A 140 -9.86 4.93 -15.26
N ASP A 141 -10.69 5.79 -15.84
CA ASP A 141 -11.89 5.38 -16.55
C ASP A 141 -11.51 4.61 -17.84
N ASP A 142 -12.41 3.75 -18.29
CA ASP A 142 -12.37 3.05 -19.58
C ASP A 142 -13.55 3.56 -20.43
N PRO A 143 -13.31 4.48 -21.39
CA PRO A 143 -14.36 5.19 -22.13
C PRO A 143 -15.03 4.37 -23.25
#